data_AF-A0A1Y6CBT4-F1
#
_entry.id   AF-A0A1Y6CBT4-F1
#
_cell.length_a   1.000
_cell.length_b   1.000
_cell.length_c   1.000
_cell.angle_alpha   90.00
_cell.angle_beta   90.00
_cell.angle_gamma   90.00
#
_symmetry.space_group_name_H-M   'P 1'
#
loop_
_entity.id
_entity.type
_entity.pdbx_description
1 polymer ?
#
loop_
_entity_poly.entity_id
_entity_poly.type
_entity_poly.pdbx_seq_one_letter_code
_entity_poly.pdbx_strand_id
1 'polypeptide(L)'
;MKRSSLLCGAFTLLGLACHRSEPSALDGVVALNFKWQDPSRIPVCFINPEQASGYDTLLEDLETKVRTEYEKTSQVRFVSWGECSELTAETRDNTVRIYLDRDDSFSIGGGVSLVGATRGNQLDDCEDCTMRIGINHYDKPWGKTATLSTAVHEFGHAAGLYHEHERADRSDVCQTGGIRHTRVKDESSSIRYIDEYDPDSIMNYCADRDITSLSPSDIRALDYLYGAIKTFDQNAFTYLNGVLPVANYFRSSQDAGFLGMEIPEAYRGKTIMAQASFAIFSGCARVGLVSMDTPNQEPLAIGDEEQCTNWIQPFALELTVPDEGRFAFGIILNKGVGSIPIEIAYENLDFLSNVDAPPSTDEQD
;
A
#
# COMPACT_ATOMS: atom_id res chain seq x y z
N MET A 1 -45.21 53.36 -17.55
CA MET A 1 -44.18 53.92 -16.66
C MET A 1 -43.81 52.87 -15.62
N LYS A 2 -42.70 52.14 -15.81
CA LYS A 2 -42.14 51.24 -14.78
C LYS A 2 -40.74 51.76 -14.46
N ARG A 3 -40.52 52.15 -13.21
CA ARG A 3 -39.22 52.57 -12.69
C ARG A 3 -38.53 51.38 -12.06
N SER A 4 -37.26 51.22 -12.43
CA SER A 4 -36.26 50.36 -11.83
C SER A 4 -35.99 50.73 -10.38
N SER A 5 -35.60 49.74 -9.58
CA SER A 5 -34.71 49.91 -8.43
C SER A 5 -33.96 48.60 -8.23
N LEU A 6 -32.68 48.61 -8.61
CA LEU A 6 -31.68 47.65 -8.17
C LEU A 6 -31.50 47.81 -6.65
N LEU A 7 -31.52 46.71 -5.91
CA LEU A 7 -30.83 46.63 -4.63
C LEU A 7 -29.80 45.51 -4.71
N CYS A 8 -28.55 45.93 -4.52
CA CYS A 8 -27.38 45.10 -4.34
C CYS A 8 -27.44 44.53 -2.91
N GLY A 9 -27.71 43.23 -2.79
CA GLY A 9 -27.65 42.50 -1.53
C GLY A 9 -26.28 41.83 -1.40
N ALA A 10 -25.47 42.33 -0.48
CA ALA A 10 -24.20 41.73 -0.08
C ALA A 10 -24.43 40.34 0.50
N PHE A 11 -23.96 39.30 -0.20
CA PHE A 11 -23.87 37.94 0.34
C PHE A 11 -22.53 37.79 1.05
N THR A 12 -22.60 37.70 2.37
CA THR A 12 -21.51 37.28 3.25
C THR A 12 -21.09 35.86 2.86
N LEU A 13 -19.90 35.72 2.27
CA LEU A 13 -19.23 34.44 2.03
C LEU A 13 -18.88 33.80 3.38
N LEU A 14 -19.81 33.04 3.94
CA LEU A 14 -19.50 31.99 4.90
C LEU A 14 -18.75 30.90 4.13
N GLY A 15 -17.42 30.94 4.22
CA GLY A 15 -16.55 29.84 3.81
C GLY A 15 -16.87 28.62 4.66
N LEU A 16 -17.84 27.82 4.21
CA LEU A 16 -17.88 26.40 4.51
C LEU A 16 -16.64 25.80 3.84
N ALA A 17 -15.53 25.80 4.57
CA ALA A 17 -14.45 24.89 4.27
C ALA A 17 -15.06 23.49 4.33
N CYS A 18 -15.27 22.86 3.17
CA CYS A 18 -15.33 21.41 3.12
C CYS A 18 -14.03 20.93 3.73
N HIS A 19 -14.08 20.56 5.00
CA HIS A 19 -13.06 19.76 5.64
C HIS A 19 -13.14 18.40 4.94
N ARG A 20 -12.49 18.28 3.77
CA ARG A 20 -12.03 16.98 3.32
C ARG A 20 -11.00 16.60 4.37
N SER A 21 -11.35 15.63 5.22
CA SER A 21 -10.35 14.86 5.93
C SER A 21 -9.36 14.39 4.87
N GLU A 22 -8.14 14.92 4.94
CA GLU A 22 -7.05 14.35 4.18
C GLU A 22 -6.93 12.88 4.61
N PRO A 23 -6.83 11.92 3.68
CA PRO A 23 -6.72 10.51 4.03
C PRO A 23 -5.34 10.29 4.64
N SER A 24 -5.25 10.45 5.97
CA SER A 24 -4.04 10.16 6.74
C SER A 24 -4.23 8.84 7.50
N ALA A 25 -3.26 7.93 7.30
CA ALA A 25 -3.09 6.62 7.95
C ALA A 25 -4.17 5.58 7.55
N LEU A 26 -3.96 4.46 6.85
CA LEU A 26 -2.84 3.59 6.47
C LEU A 26 -2.70 2.23 7.22
N ASP A 27 -3.80 1.52 7.49
CA ASP A 27 -4.00 0.53 8.58
C ASP A 27 -4.46 -0.96 8.27
N GLY A 28 -3.98 -2.05 8.89
CA GLY A 28 -4.39 -3.45 8.56
C GLY A 28 -3.91 -4.58 9.51
N VAL A 29 -4.42 -5.83 9.40
CA VAL A 29 -4.00 -7.01 10.24
C VAL A 29 -3.46 -8.18 9.43
N VAL A 30 -2.28 -8.69 9.79
CA VAL A 30 -1.59 -9.77 9.06
C VAL A 30 -1.26 -11.00 9.90
N ALA A 31 -1.26 -12.18 9.28
CA ALA A 31 -0.84 -13.46 9.84
C ALA A 31 0.63 -13.79 9.49
N LEU A 32 1.51 -13.82 10.50
CA LEU A 32 2.96 -14.03 10.28
C LEU A 32 3.35 -15.50 10.08
N ASN A 33 2.57 -16.44 10.62
CA ASN A 33 2.92 -17.87 10.64
C ASN A 33 2.50 -18.65 9.39
N PHE A 34 1.59 -18.09 8.60
CA PHE A 34 1.01 -18.75 7.43
C PHE A 34 1.40 -18.05 6.13
N LYS A 35 2.62 -17.51 6.06
CA LYS A 35 3.08 -16.82 4.85
C LYS A 35 3.30 -17.78 3.70
N TRP A 36 2.93 -17.34 2.50
CA TRP A 36 3.39 -17.96 1.25
C TRP A 36 4.91 -17.81 1.11
N GLN A 37 5.57 -18.90 0.71
CA GLN A 37 7.02 -18.88 0.45
C GLN A 37 7.36 -18.10 -0.82
N ASP A 38 6.50 -18.21 -1.83
CA ASP A 38 6.58 -17.45 -3.08
C ASP A 38 5.26 -16.67 -3.27
N PRO A 39 5.11 -15.48 -2.65
CA PRO A 39 3.92 -14.65 -2.82
C PRO A 39 3.72 -14.19 -4.27
N SER A 40 4.77 -14.20 -5.09
CA SER A 40 4.71 -13.80 -6.50
C SER A 40 4.07 -14.85 -7.41
N ARG A 41 3.77 -16.04 -6.87
CA ARG A 41 3.16 -17.15 -7.60
C ARG A 41 2.34 -18.03 -6.65
N ILE A 42 1.22 -17.50 -6.16
CA ILE A 42 0.26 -18.26 -5.36
C ILE A 42 -0.69 -19.00 -6.32
N PRO A 43 -0.62 -20.34 -6.43
CA PRO A 43 -1.48 -21.09 -7.33
C PRO A 43 -2.93 -21.09 -6.84
N VAL A 44 -3.86 -21.07 -7.79
CA VAL A 44 -5.31 -21.08 -7.55
C VAL A 44 -5.98 -22.10 -8.48
N CYS A 45 -6.97 -22.82 -8.00
CA CYS A 45 -7.82 -23.66 -8.84
C CYS A 45 -9.26 -23.72 -8.33
N PHE A 46 -10.16 -24.18 -9.19
CA PHE A 46 -11.57 -24.44 -8.89
C PHE A 46 -11.80 -25.94 -8.73
N ILE A 47 -12.46 -26.34 -7.65
CA ILE A 47 -12.79 -27.74 -7.37
C ILE A 47 -13.98 -28.19 -8.22
N ASN A 48 -14.96 -27.31 -8.37
CA ASN A 48 -16.26 -27.58 -9.00
C ASN A 48 -16.62 -26.48 -10.02
N PRO A 49 -15.76 -26.22 -11.03
CA PRO A 49 -15.97 -25.14 -12.00
C PRO A 49 -17.29 -25.27 -12.77
N GLU A 50 -17.85 -26.47 -12.88
CA GLU A 50 -19.15 -26.71 -13.50
C GLU A 50 -20.32 -26.00 -12.81
N GLN A 51 -20.18 -25.61 -11.53
CA GLN A 51 -21.18 -24.78 -10.85
C GLN A 51 -21.30 -23.37 -11.46
N ALA A 52 -20.30 -22.92 -12.21
CA ALA A 52 -20.38 -21.69 -12.99
C ALA A 52 -21.28 -21.83 -14.23
N SER A 53 -21.74 -23.03 -14.57
CA SER A 53 -22.62 -23.24 -15.73
C SER A 53 -23.90 -22.40 -15.66
N GLY A 54 -24.15 -21.61 -16.70
CA GLY A 54 -25.21 -20.60 -16.75
C GLY A 54 -24.78 -19.19 -16.32
N TYR A 55 -23.51 -19.01 -15.94
CA TYR A 55 -22.88 -17.71 -15.72
C TYR A 55 -21.69 -17.56 -16.66
N ASP A 56 -21.94 -17.06 -17.87
CA ASP A 56 -21.00 -17.08 -19.00
C ASP A 56 -19.59 -16.54 -18.69
N THR A 57 -19.48 -15.58 -17.76
CA THR A 57 -18.23 -14.87 -17.47
C THR A 57 -17.75 -15.03 -16.02
N LEU A 58 -18.41 -15.83 -15.17
CA LEU A 58 -18.13 -15.87 -13.73
C LEU A 58 -16.66 -16.16 -13.41
N LEU A 59 -16.09 -17.24 -13.97
CA LEU A 59 -14.71 -17.64 -13.67
C LEU A 59 -13.70 -16.57 -14.13
N GLU A 60 -13.92 -16.01 -15.32
CA GLU A 60 -13.08 -14.95 -15.89
C GLU A 60 -13.19 -13.65 -15.09
N ASP A 61 -14.40 -13.27 -14.66
CA ASP A 61 -14.63 -12.08 -13.84
C ASP A 61 -13.97 -12.23 -12.45
N LEU A 62 -14.03 -13.42 -11.83
CA LEU A 62 -13.36 -13.71 -10.56
C LEU A 62 -11.85 -13.58 -10.70
N GLU A 63 -11.25 -14.27 -11.67
CA GLU A 63 -9.82 -14.18 -11.96
C GLU A 63 -9.41 -12.72 -12.22
N THR A 64 -10.11 -12.04 -13.13
CA THR A 64 -9.79 -10.67 -13.53
C THR A 64 -9.87 -9.71 -12.35
N LYS A 65 -10.93 -9.80 -11.54
CA LYS A 65 -11.11 -8.92 -10.40
C LYS A 65 -10.02 -9.14 -9.36
N VAL A 66 -9.77 -10.38 -8.97
CA VAL A 66 -8.74 -10.71 -7.97
C VAL A 66 -7.36 -10.28 -8.47
N ARG A 67 -6.99 -10.61 -9.71
CA ARG A 67 -5.71 -10.20 -10.28
C ARG A 67 -5.57 -8.67 -10.29
N THR A 68 -6.59 -7.95 -10.74
CA THR A 68 -6.58 -6.48 -10.80
C THR A 68 -6.36 -5.85 -9.42
N GLU A 69 -6.96 -6.42 -8.36
CA GLU A 69 -6.80 -5.91 -7.01
C GLU A 69 -5.42 -6.24 -6.42
N TYR A 70 -5.00 -7.50 -6.47
CA TYR A 70 -3.77 -7.94 -5.80
C TYR A 70 -2.50 -7.57 -6.57
N GLU A 71 -2.60 -7.30 -7.88
CA GLU A 71 -1.48 -6.74 -8.67
C GLU A 71 -1.13 -5.30 -8.27
N LYS A 72 -1.99 -4.60 -7.50
CA LYS A 72 -1.66 -3.33 -6.86
C LYS A 72 -0.60 -3.47 -5.76
N THR A 73 -0.45 -4.68 -5.20
CA THR A 73 0.63 -4.99 -4.26
C THR A 73 1.95 -5.21 -5.01
N SER A 74 3.05 -5.03 -4.30
CA SER A 74 4.39 -5.22 -4.85
C SER A 74 4.72 -6.69 -5.17
N GLN A 75 4.14 -7.65 -4.44
CA GLN A 75 4.60 -9.04 -4.48
C GLN A 75 3.50 -10.09 -4.61
N VAL A 76 2.25 -9.83 -4.22
CA VAL A 76 1.22 -10.88 -4.18
C VAL A 76 0.64 -11.09 -5.56
N ARG A 77 0.73 -12.30 -6.11
CA ARG A 77 0.13 -12.67 -7.41
C ARG A 77 -0.54 -14.03 -7.32
N PHE A 78 -1.80 -14.06 -7.72
CA PHE A 78 -2.60 -15.28 -7.84
C PHE A 78 -2.55 -15.79 -9.28
N VAL A 79 -2.13 -17.04 -9.47
CA VAL A 79 -1.80 -17.63 -10.78
C VAL A 79 -2.43 -19.02 -10.95
N SER A 80 -2.31 -19.58 -12.16
CA SER A 80 -2.68 -20.98 -12.46
C SER A 80 -4.16 -21.32 -12.35
N TRP A 81 -5.04 -20.33 -12.55
CA TRP A 81 -6.49 -20.48 -12.59
C TRP A 81 -6.93 -21.62 -13.55
N GLY A 82 -7.43 -22.70 -12.98
CA GLY A 82 -7.83 -23.91 -13.70
C GLY A 82 -8.60 -24.86 -12.79
N GLU A 83 -8.78 -26.11 -13.21
CA GLU A 83 -9.44 -27.12 -12.38
C GLU A 83 -8.45 -27.74 -11.38
N CYS A 84 -8.92 -28.05 -10.16
CA CYS A 84 -8.07 -28.70 -9.15
C CYS A 84 -7.77 -30.17 -9.46
N SER A 85 -8.46 -30.78 -10.42
CA SER A 85 -8.30 -32.19 -10.82
C SER A 85 -6.90 -32.54 -11.36
N GLU A 86 -6.14 -31.53 -11.79
CA GLU A 86 -4.79 -31.68 -12.33
C GLU A 86 -3.68 -31.60 -11.25
N LEU A 87 -4.05 -31.30 -10.00
CA LEU A 87 -3.07 -31.13 -8.93
C LEU A 87 -2.49 -32.48 -8.48
N THR A 88 -1.16 -32.51 -8.36
CA THR A 88 -0.46 -33.55 -7.59
C THR A 88 -0.67 -33.35 -6.09
N ALA A 89 -0.44 -34.38 -5.28
CA ALA A 89 -0.50 -34.27 -3.82
C ALA A 89 0.46 -33.18 -3.27
N GLU A 90 1.64 -33.02 -3.87
CA GLU A 90 2.63 -32.01 -3.45
C GLU A 90 2.16 -30.58 -3.77
N THR A 91 1.61 -30.37 -4.98
CA THR A 91 1.11 -29.05 -5.38
C THR A 91 -0.18 -28.69 -4.67
N ARG A 92 -1.01 -29.68 -4.33
CA ARG A 92 -2.30 -29.50 -3.65
C ARG A 92 -2.17 -28.77 -2.32
N ASP A 93 -1.14 -29.07 -1.53
CA ASP A 93 -0.93 -28.44 -0.22
C ASP A 93 -0.55 -26.95 -0.34
N ASN A 94 -0.09 -26.51 -1.51
CA ASN A 94 0.35 -25.14 -1.76
C ASN A 94 -0.51 -24.45 -2.83
N THR A 95 -1.81 -24.76 -2.89
CA THR A 95 -2.75 -24.16 -3.83
C THR A 95 -3.99 -23.66 -3.08
N VAL A 96 -4.47 -22.47 -3.44
CA VAL A 96 -5.79 -21.99 -3.05
C VAL A 96 -6.84 -22.76 -3.86
N ARG A 97 -7.64 -23.58 -3.19
CA ARG A 97 -8.64 -24.46 -3.81
C ARG A 97 -10.03 -23.91 -3.54
N ILE A 98 -10.68 -23.41 -4.59
CA ILE A 98 -11.95 -22.67 -4.52
C ILE A 98 -13.11 -23.62 -4.77
N TYR A 99 -14.06 -23.63 -3.85
CA TYR A 99 -15.37 -24.21 -4.03
C TYR A 99 -16.39 -23.11 -4.35
N LEU A 100 -17.10 -23.25 -5.46
CA LEU A 100 -18.19 -22.37 -5.84
C LEU A 100 -19.50 -22.88 -5.24
N ASP A 101 -20.12 -22.06 -4.40
CA ASP A 101 -21.32 -22.45 -3.66
C ASP A 101 -22.58 -21.80 -4.26
N ARG A 102 -23.54 -22.63 -4.65
CA ARG A 102 -24.84 -22.19 -5.17
C ARG A 102 -25.94 -22.17 -4.13
N ASP A 103 -25.68 -22.61 -2.91
CA ASP A 103 -26.71 -22.65 -1.89
C ASP A 103 -27.09 -21.24 -1.43
N ASP A 104 -28.40 -20.99 -1.37
CA ASP A 104 -29.00 -19.77 -0.82
C ASP A 104 -28.79 -19.63 0.71
N SER A 105 -28.09 -20.59 1.33
CA SER A 105 -27.75 -20.57 2.76
C SER A 105 -26.71 -19.51 3.10
N PHE A 106 -25.90 -19.10 2.11
CA PHE A 106 -24.98 -17.99 2.25
C PHE A 106 -25.70 -16.65 2.10
N SER A 107 -25.36 -15.69 2.97
CA SER A 107 -25.74 -14.31 2.72
C SER A 107 -25.24 -13.90 1.33
N ILE A 108 -26.00 -13.07 0.62
CA ILE A 108 -25.65 -12.54 -0.71
C ILE A 108 -24.18 -12.14 -0.74
N GLY A 109 -23.37 -12.82 -1.57
CA GLY A 109 -21.93 -12.59 -1.63
C GLY A 109 -21.29 -12.80 -0.25
N GLY A 110 -21.38 -14.00 0.28
CA GLY A 110 -20.54 -14.40 1.41
C GLY A 110 -19.57 -15.47 0.97
N GLY A 111 -18.51 -15.60 1.74
CA GLY A 111 -17.47 -16.57 1.51
C GLY A 111 -16.83 -16.97 2.83
N VAL A 112 -15.86 -17.86 2.70
CA VAL A 112 -14.94 -18.18 3.78
C VAL A 112 -13.65 -18.68 3.17
N SER A 113 -12.52 -18.28 3.75
CA SER A 113 -11.21 -18.78 3.37
C SER A 113 -10.32 -18.97 4.58
N LEU A 114 -9.43 -19.95 4.47
CA LEU A 114 -8.34 -20.10 5.42
C LEU A 114 -7.32 -18.96 5.24
N VAL A 115 -6.65 -18.57 6.34
CA VAL A 115 -5.68 -17.46 6.31
C VAL A 115 -4.29 -17.94 5.90
N GLY A 116 -3.78 -17.42 4.79
CA GLY A 116 -2.42 -17.66 4.29
C GLY A 116 -2.20 -19.01 3.58
N ALA A 117 -0.94 -19.44 3.54
CA ALA A 117 -0.47 -20.73 3.03
C ALA A 117 -0.84 -21.84 4.01
N THR A 118 -1.93 -22.54 3.71
CA THR A 118 -2.59 -23.43 4.67
C THR A 118 -2.10 -24.87 4.64
N ARG A 119 -1.15 -25.22 3.75
CA ARG A 119 -0.33 -26.44 3.76
C ARG A 119 -1.11 -27.71 4.09
N GLY A 120 -2.06 -28.06 3.22
CA GLY A 120 -2.85 -29.28 3.33
C GLY A 120 -4.07 -29.19 4.27
N ASN A 121 -4.28 -28.08 4.96
CA ASN A 121 -5.54 -27.83 5.66
C ASN A 121 -6.70 -27.62 4.68
N GLN A 122 -7.91 -27.81 5.16
CA GLN A 122 -9.16 -27.58 4.43
C GLN A 122 -10.21 -26.98 5.37
N LEU A 123 -11.30 -26.46 4.80
CA LEU A 123 -12.46 -26.00 5.56
C LEU A 123 -13.25 -27.21 6.10
N ASP A 124 -13.89 -27.05 7.26
CA ASP A 124 -14.60 -28.15 7.94
C ASP A 124 -15.82 -28.66 7.17
N ASP A 125 -16.47 -27.78 6.39
CA ASP A 125 -17.71 -28.05 5.67
C ASP A 125 -17.51 -28.18 4.15
N CYS A 126 -16.26 -28.37 3.71
CA CYS A 126 -15.92 -28.42 2.30
C CYS A 126 -14.71 -29.33 2.08
N GLU A 127 -14.97 -30.50 1.48
CA GLU A 127 -13.93 -31.48 1.20
C GLU A 127 -12.91 -30.89 0.22
N ASP A 128 -11.62 -30.94 0.59
CA ASP A 128 -10.51 -30.52 -0.25
C ASP A 128 -10.42 -29.01 -0.58
N CYS A 129 -11.28 -28.15 -0.01
CA CYS A 129 -11.22 -26.72 -0.31
C CYS A 129 -10.59 -25.89 0.79
N THR A 130 -9.92 -24.82 0.40
CA THR A 130 -9.36 -23.80 1.31
C THR A 130 -10.15 -22.50 1.26
N MET A 131 -11.08 -22.39 0.31
CA MET A 131 -11.90 -21.22 0.07
C MET A 131 -13.24 -21.64 -0.49
N ARG A 132 -14.31 -20.97 -0.06
CA ARG A 132 -15.65 -21.07 -0.62
C ARG A 132 -16.18 -19.69 -0.97
N ILE A 133 -16.81 -19.56 -2.12
CA ILE A 133 -17.42 -18.31 -2.61
C ILE A 133 -18.87 -18.59 -3.03
N GLY A 134 -19.82 -17.87 -2.47
CA GLY A 134 -21.24 -17.93 -2.86
C GLY A 134 -21.50 -17.24 -4.21
N ILE A 135 -22.23 -17.92 -5.10
CA ILE A 135 -22.49 -17.47 -6.49
C ILE A 135 -23.98 -17.47 -6.88
N ASN A 136 -24.88 -17.74 -5.94
CA ASN A 136 -26.33 -17.95 -6.15
C ASN A 136 -27.09 -16.77 -6.80
N HIS A 137 -26.53 -15.56 -6.81
CA HIS A 137 -27.13 -14.36 -7.41
C HIS A 137 -26.27 -13.68 -8.47
N TYR A 138 -25.28 -14.38 -9.01
CA TYR A 138 -24.33 -13.80 -9.94
C TYR A 138 -24.97 -13.24 -11.23
N ASP A 139 -26.12 -13.77 -11.65
CA ASP A 139 -26.87 -13.29 -12.81
C ASP A 139 -27.49 -11.89 -12.60
N LYS A 140 -27.52 -11.39 -11.36
CA LYS A 140 -28.02 -10.05 -11.03
C LYS A 140 -26.85 -9.09 -10.89
N PRO A 141 -26.97 -7.82 -11.35
CA PRO A 141 -25.88 -6.84 -11.22
C PRO A 141 -25.38 -6.65 -9.78
N TRP A 142 -26.29 -6.58 -8.80
CA TRP A 142 -25.92 -6.47 -7.38
C TRP A 142 -25.24 -7.74 -6.85
N GLY A 143 -25.69 -8.91 -7.29
CA GLY A 143 -25.12 -10.18 -6.86
C GLY A 143 -23.75 -10.43 -7.47
N LYS A 144 -23.54 -10.01 -8.74
CA LYS A 144 -22.22 -9.94 -9.37
C LYS A 144 -21.27 -9.06 -8.56
N THR A 145 -21.65 -7.82 -8.24
CA THR A 145 -20.81 -6.93 -7.42
C THR A 145 -20.48 -7.53 -6.05
N ALA A 146 -21.48 -8.10 -5.37
CA ALA A 146 -21.28 -8.73 -4.07
C ALA A 146 -20.33 -9.95 -4.15
N THR A 147 -20.53 -10.83 -5.14
CA THR A 147 -19.68 -12.01 -5.37
C THR A 147 -18.23 -11.59 -5.65
N LEU A 148 -18.03 -10.58 -6.49
CA LEU A 148 -16.69 -10.09 -6.82
C LEU A 148 -16.02 -9.38 -5.65
N SER A 149 -16.77 -8.62 -4.84
CA SER A 149 -16.26 -8.04 -3.59
C SER A 149 -15.84 -9.11 -2.59
N THR A 150 -16.69 -10.13 -2.42
CA THR A 150 -16.41 -11.31 -1.60
C THR A 150 -15.14 -12.00 -2.05
N ALA A 151 -14.95 -12.20 -3.36
CA ALA A 151 -13.73 -12.81 -3.86
C ALA A 151 -12.50 -12.00 -3.46
N VAL A 152 -12.51 -10.67 -3.54
CA VAL A 152 -11.39 -9.84 -3.08
C VAL A 152 -11.13 -10.03 -1.58
N HIS A 153 -12.18 -10.08 -0.77
CA HIS A 153 -12.11 -10.32 0.67
C HIS A 153 -11.51 -11.69 1.01
N GLU A 154 -12.04 -12.77 0.44
CA GLU A 154 -11.59 -14.13 0.71
C GLU A 154 -10.15 -14.36 0.24
N PHE A 155 -9.76 -13.75 -0.89
CA PHE A 155 -8.38 -13.76 -1.31
C PHE A 155 -7.47 -12.94 -0.38
N GLY A 156 -8.03 -12.04 0.43
CA GLY A 156 -7.30 -11.29 1.46
C GLY A 156 -6.89 -12.23 2.58
N HIS A 157 -7.83 -13.07 3.04
CA HIS A 157 -7.53 -14.18 3.92
C HIS A 157 -6.48 -15.11 3.29
N ALA A 158 -6.70 -15.59 2.07
CA ALA A 158 -5.74 -16.47 1.41
C ALA A 158 -4.34 -15.85 1.28
N ALA A 159 -4.23 -14.52 1.10
CA ALA A 159 -2.96 -13.80 1.08
C ALA A 159 -2.34 -13.61 2.48
N GLY A 160 -3.11 -13.72 3.55
CA GLY A 160 -2.65 -13.68 4.94
C GLY A 160 -3.25 -12.55 5.79
N LEU A 161 -4.33 -11.90 5.36
CA LEU A 161 -5.02 -10.88 6.14
C LEU A 161 -6.04 -11.49 7.10
N TYR A 162 -6.15 -10.93 8.30
CA TYR A 162 -7.28 -11.19 9.21
C TYR A 162 -8.37 -10.14 9.01
N HIS A 163 -9.53 -10.38 9.62
CA HIS A 163 -10.58 -9.38 9.66
C HIS A 163 -10.13 -8.13 10.44
N GLU A 164 -10.31 -6.95 9.84
CA GLU A 164 -9.97 -5.67 10.46
C GLU A 164 -10.86 -5.41 11.69
N HIS A 165 -12.13 -5.81 11.61
CA HIS A 165 -13.09 -5.71 12.70
C HIS A 165 -12.79 -6.66 13.88
N GLU A 166 -11.81 -7.55 13.78
CA GLU A 166 -11.40 -8.41 14.89
C GLU A 166 -10.26 -7.80 15.72
N ARG A 167 -9.67 -6.68 15.30
CA ARG A 167 -8.63 -6.03 16.08
C ARG A 167 -9.08 -5.66 17.48
N ALA A 168 -8.20 -5.87 18.45
CA ALA A 168 -8.46 -5.51 19.84
C ALA A 168 -8.51 -3.99 20.10
N ASP A 169 -7.87 -3.17 19.25
CA ASP A 169 -7.76 -1.71 19.35
C ASP A 169 -8.86 -0.95 18.60
N ARG A 170 -9.72 -1.64 17.84
CA ARG A 170 -10.85 -1.03 17.15
C ARG A 170 -11.79 -0.31 18.12
N SER A 171 -12.45 0.74 17.64
CA SER A 171 -13.50 1.41 18.42
C SER A 171 -14.71 0.50 18.66
N ASP A 172 -15.41 0.72 19.79
CA ASP A 172 -16.63 -0.02 20.14
C ASP A 172 -17.84 0.31 19.24
N VAL A 173 -17.68 1.23 18.27
CA VAL A 173 -18.72 1.62 17.31
C VAL A 173 -19.00 0.50 16.30
N CYS A 174 -17.99 -0.33 16.02
CA CYS A 174 -18.13 -1.49 15.15
C CYS A 174 -18.84 -2.65 15.90
N GLN A 175 -20.16 -2.74 15.78
CA GLN A 175 -20.94 -3.86 16.35
C GLN A 175 -21.53 -4.68 15.22
N THR A 176 -20.93 -5.83 14.91
CA THR A 176 -21.44 -6.80 13.92
C THR A 176 -22.68 -7.53 14.45
N GLY A 177 -23.77 -6.79 14.66
CA GLY A 177 -25.09 -7.35 14.93
C GLY A 177 -25.23 -8.19 16.21
N GLY A 178 -24.35 -8.03 17.19
CA GLY A 178 -24.42 -8.72 18.48
C GLY A 178 -23.64 -10.05 18.57
N ILE A 179 -22.99 -10.49 17.49
CA ILE A 179 -22.03 -11.60 17.56
C ILE A 179 -20.70 -11.04 18.05
N ARG A 180 -20.26 -11.46 19.25
CA ARG A 180 -18.91 -11.15 19.72
C ARG A 180 -17.92 -12.02 18.96
N HIS A 181 -17.34 -11.48 17.90
CA HIS A 181 -16.15 -12.09 17.30
C HIS A 181 -15.01 -12.05 18.31
N THR A 182 -14.21 -13.12 18.33
CA THR A 182 -13.00 -13.17 19.16
C THR A 182 -12.08 -12.07 18.69
N ARG A 183 -11.75 -11.13 19.59
CA ARG A 183 -10.77 -10.09 19.27
C ARG A 183 -9.41 -10.75 19.11
N VAL A 184 -8.78 -10.60 17.96
CA VAL A 184 -7.37 -10.93 17.78
C VAL A 184 -6.54 -9.87 18.48
N LYS A 185 -5.41 -10.26 19.06
CA LYS A 185 -4.47 -9.33 19.68
C LYS A 185 -3.23 -9.24 18.80
N ASP A 186 -2.61 -8.06 18.79
CA ASP A 186 -1.27 -7.91 18.25
C ASP A 186 -0.32 -8.78 19.09
N GLU A 187 0.17 -9.83 18.46
CA GLU A 187 1.04 -10.82 19.03
C GLU A 187 2.19 -10.97 18.05
N SER A 188 3.21 -10.13 18.21
CA SER A 188 4.36 -9.95 17.30
C SER A 188 4.99 -11.20 16.66
N SER A 189 4.73 -12.40 17.19
CA SER A 189 5.13 -13.72 16.70
C SER A 189 4.13 -14.44 15.77
N SER A 190 2.87 -14.02 15.70
CA SER A 190 1.77 -14.74 15.02
C SER A 190 0.82 -13.81 14.27
N ILE A 191 0.44 -12.69 14.88
CA ILE A 191 -0.49 -11.70 14.35
C ILE A 191 0.14 -10.33 14.55
N ARG A 192 0.11 -9.48 13.53
CA ARG A 192 0.61 -8.11 13.67
C ARG A 192 -0.38 -7.10 13.15
N TYR A 193 -0.55 -6.02 13.90
CA TYR A 193 -1.23 -4.83 13.40
C TYR A 193 -0.23 -4.00 12.62
N ILE A 194 -0.64 -3.62 11.43
CA ILE A 194 0.07 -2.68 10.58
C ILE A 194 -0.69 -1.38 10.76
N ASP A 195 -0.04 -0.41 11.43
CA ASP A 195 -0.61 0.92 11.68
C ASP A 195 -1.93 0.94 12.49
N GLU A 196 -2.74 2.00 12.39
CA GLU A 196 -4.03 2.22 13.11
C GLU A 196 -5.14 1.30 12.56
N TYR A 197 -6.44 1.55 12.80
CA TYR A 197 -7.57 0.72 12.34
C TYR A 197 -8.21 1.27 11.05
N ASP A 198 -8.41 0.43 10.03
CA ASP A 198 -8.96 0.85 8.72
C ASP A 198 -10.49 0.67 8.63
N PRO A 199 -11.30 1.75 8.69
CA PRO A 199 -12.74 1.65 8.50
C PRO A 199 -13.14 1.30 7.05
N ASP A 200 -12.25 1.45 6.08
CA ASP A 200 -12.50 1.26 4.65
C ASP A 200 -11.81 0.00 4.10
N SER A 201 -11.20 -0.82 4.96
CA SER A 201 -10.60 -2.10 4.56
C SER A 201 -11.67 -3.05 4.02
N ILE A 202 -11.35 -3.77 2.94
CA ILE A 202 -12.22 -4.85 2.46
C ILE A 202 -12.40 -5.94 3.53
N MET A 203 -11.45 -6.07 4.47
CA MET A 203 -11.47 -7.04 5.56
C MET A 203 -12.35 -6.61 6.74
N ASN A 204 -13.03 -5.47 6.65
CA ASN A 204 -13.81 -4.88 7.73
C ASN A 204 -15.31 -5.09 7.56
N TYR A 205 -15.91 -5.97 8.37
CA TYR A 205 -17.37 -6.22 8.33
C TYR A 205 -18.22 -5.05 8.84
N CYS A 206 -17.60 -4.04 9.47
CA CYS A 206 -18.28 -2.83 9.89
C CYS A 206 -18.21 -1.70 8.86
N ALA A 207 -17.49 -1.91 7.77
CA ALA A 207 -17.38 -0.94 6.70
C ALA A 207 -18.65 -0.89 5.83
N ASP A 208 -18.68 0.07 4.90
CA ASP A 208 -19.76 0.15 3.93
C ASP A 208 -19.78 -1.10 3.03
N ARG A 209 -20.97 -1.59 2.72
CA ARG A 209 -21.17 -2.76 1.83
C ARG A 209 -20.76 -2.47 0.39
N ASP A 210 -20.54 -1.21 0.05
CA ASP A 210 -20.12 -0.77 -1.28
C ASP A 210 -18.60 -0.87 -1.51
N ILE A 211 -17.82 -1.30 -0.50
CA ILE A 211 -16.39 -1.58 -0.67
C ILE A 211 -16.22 -2.87 -1.48
N THR A 212 -15.45 -2.77 -2.56
CA THR A 212 -15.30 -3.83 -3.57
C THR A 212 -13.85 -4.05 -3.98
N SER A 213 -12.92 -3.37 -3.32
CA SER A 213 -11.52 -3.26 -3.74
C SER A 213 -10.63 -3.16 -2.50
N LEU A 214 -9.36 -3.52 -2.64
CA LEU A 214 -8.38 -3.34 -1.56
C LEU A 214 -8.25 -1.85 -1.23
N SER A 215 -8.28 -1.52 0.06
CA SER A 215 -7.90 -0.20 0.52
C SER A 215 -6.40 0.01 0.28
N PRO A 216 -5.91 1.27 0.29
CA PRO A 216 -4.47 1.53 0.33
C PRO A 216 -3.76 0.78 1.44
N SER A 217 -4.48 0.40 2.49
CA SER A 217 -3.89 -0.32 3.60
C SER A 217 -3.87 -1.82 3.50
N ASP A 218 -4.91 -2.44 2.96
CA ASP A 218 -4.83 -3.86 2.64
C ASP A 218 -3.58 -4.13 1.79
N ILE A 219 -3.27 -3.22 0.85
CA ILE A 219 -2.05 -3.25 0.03
C ILE A 219 -0.77 -3.18 0.87
N ARG A 220 -0.63 -2.19 1.76
CA ARG A 220 0.58 -2.04 2.60
C ARG A 220 0.75 -3.16 3.60
N ALA A 221 -0.34 -3.65 4.19
CA ALA A 221 -0.30 -4.78 5.08
C ALA A 221 0.30 -6.01 4.39
N LEU A 222 -0.10 -6.26 3.13
CA LEU A 222 0.48 -7.33 2.31
C LEU A 222 1.93 -7.05 1.92
N ASP A 223 2.27 -5.81 1.55
CA ASP A 223 3.65 -5.42 1.20
C ASP A 223 4.60 -5.52 2.40
N TYR A 224 4.12 -5.18 3.60
CA TYR A 224 4.81 -5.42 4.86
C TYR A 224 4.97 -6.92 5.11
N LEU A 225 3.87 -7.68 5.00
CA LEU A 225 3.88 -9.11 5.26
C LEU A 225 4.92 -9.81 4.39
N TYR A 226 4.99 -9.49 3.10
CA TYR A 226 5.91 -10.14 2.16
C TYR A 226 7.26 -9.42 2.00
N GLY A 227 7.54 -8.38 2.79
CA GLY A 227 8.88 -7.80 2.92
C GLY A 227 9.29 -6.87 1.78
N ALA A 228 8.33 -6.31 1.04
CA ALA A 228 8.58 -5.14 0.21
C ALA A 228 8.79 -3.89 1.08
N ILE A 229 8.15 -3.87 2.26
CA ILE A 229 8.46 -2.91 3.32
C ILE A 229 9.33 -3.63 4.34
N LYS A 230 10.65 -3.49 4.23
CA LYS A 230 11.54 -3.88 5.32
C LYS A 230 11.43 -2.82 6.42
N THR A 231 10.80 -3.16 7.54
CA THR A 231 10.94 -2.34 8.73
C THR A 231 12.41 -2.32 9.14
N PHE A 232 12.98 -1.11 9.18
CA PHE A 232 14.32 -0.90 9.69
C PHE A 232 14.28 -1.25 11.18
N ASP A 233 14.92 -2.36 11.57
CA ASP A 233 15.24 -2.59 12.98
C ASP A 233 16.17 -1.45 13.42
N GLN A 234 15.80 -0.74 14.49
CA GLN A 234 16.54 0.41 15.02
C GLN A 234 18.00 0.06 15.37
N ASN A 235 18.35 -1.23 15.44
CA ASN A 235 19.69 -1.71 15.75
C ASN A 235 20.54 -2.11 14.52
N ALA A 236 20.00 -2.07 13.30
CA ALA A 236 20.69 -2.56 12.11
C ALA A 236 20.99 -1.44 11.11
N PHE A 237 22.03 -0.63 11.39
CA PHE A 237 22.68 0.17 10.35
C PHE A 237 23.37 -0.77 9.36
N THR A 238 22.67 -1.16 8.28
CA THR A 238 23.30 -1.83 7.14
C THR A 238 22.94 -1.10 5.86
N TYR A 239 23.97 -0.57 5.21
CA TYR A 239 23.95 0.09 3.91
C TYR A 239 23.26 -0.80 2.86
N LEU A 240 22.27 -0.27 2.15
CA LEU A 240 21.68 -0.93 0.99
C LEU A 240 21.49 0.09 -0.14
N ASN A 241 22.12 -0.23 -1.26
CA ASN A 241 22.08 0.50 -2.53
C ASN A 241 20.73 0.29 -3.23
N GLY A 242 20.10 1.38 -3.65
CA GLY A 242 19.04 1.36 -4.66
C GLY A 242 17.66 1.76 -4.15
N VAL A 243 17.14 2.83 -4.76
CA VAL A 243 15.77 3.36 -4.81
C VAL A 243 14.77 2.66 -3.88
N LEU A 244 14.39 3.35 -2.80
CA LEU A 244 13.29 2.98 -1.91
C LEU A 244 12.28 4.12 -1.82
N PRO A 245 10.96 3.85 -1.89
CA PRO A 245 9.97 4.72 -1.29
C PRO A 245 10.04 4.53 0.24
N VAL A 246 10.56 5.53 0.97
CA VAL A 246 10.75 5.45 2.42
C VAL A 246 9.73 6.33 3.15
N ALA A 247 8.53 5.81 3.40
CA ALA A 247 7.70 6.38 4.47
C ALA A 247 8.21 5.84 5.82
N ASN A 248 8.92 6.64 6.63
CA ASN A 248 9.31 6.24 7.98
C ASN A 248 8.99 7.30 9.03
N TYR A 249 8.58 6.79 10.20
CA TYR A 249 8.10 7.52 11.37
C TYR A 249 9.24 7.62 12.41
N PHE A 250 9.68 8.83 12.77
CA PHE A 250 10.64 9.04 13.87
C PHE A 250 9.93 9.57 15.13
N ARG A 251 10.03 8.87 16.26
CA ARG A 251 9.75 9.45 17.60
C ARG A 251 11.08 9.80 18.30
N SER A 252 11.14 11.05 18.73
CA SER A 252 12.21 11.78 19.45
C SER A 252 13.38 10.99 20.04
N SER A 253 14.61 11.43 19.78
CA SER A 253 15.69 11.43 20.78
C SER A 253 16.69 12.57 20.52
N GLN A 254 17.52 12.88 21.51
CA GLN A 254 18.09 14.20 21.79
C GLN A 254 19.33 14.61 20.95
N ASP A 255 19.64 13.88 19.89
CA ASP A 255 20.83 14.10 19.06
C ASP A 255 20.44 14.34 17.60
N ALA A 256 21.23 15.15 16.89
CA ALA A 256 21.01 15.40 15.46
C ALA A 256 21.15 14.08 14.70
N GLY A 257 20.07 13.64 14.05
CA GLY A 257 20.05 12.43 13.24
C GLY A 257 20.39 12.74 11.78
N PHE A 258 21.22 11.89 11.17
CA PHE A 258 21.41 11.88 9.72
C PHE A 258 20.56 10.76 9.13
N LEU A 259 19.63 11.11 8.24
CA LEU A 259 18.97 10.15 7.36
C LEU A 259 19.53 10.36 5.96
N GLY A 260 20.12 9.33 5.37
CA GLY A 260 20.62 9.43 4.01
C GLY A 260 20.54 8.15 3.21
N MET A 261 20.50 8.31 1.89
CA MET A 261 20.58 7.26 0.89
C MET A 261 21.90 7.39 0.15
N GLU A 262 22.68 6.29 0.10
CA GLU A 262 23.92 6.24 -0.68
C GLU A 262 23.60 6.43 -2.17
N ILE A 263 24.34 7.35 -2.80
CA ILE A 263 24.20 7.64 -4.21
C ILE A 263 24.98 6.58 -4.99
N PRO A 264 24.34 5.87 -5.94
CA PRO A 264 25.03 4.86 -6.73
C PRO A 264 26.22 5.44 -7.51
N GLU A 265 27.28 4.66 -7.65
CA GLU A 265 28.51 5.05 -8.36
C GLU A 265 28.26 5.52 -9.80
N ALA A 266 27.19 5.05 -10.44
CA ALA A 266 26.77 5.45 -11.79
C ALA A 266 26.41 6.95 -11.93
N TYR A 267 26.23 7.67 -10.81
CA TYR A 267 25.93 9.10 -10.76
C TYR A 267 27.14 9.97 -10.41
N ARG A 268 28.34 9.41 -10.17
CA ARG A 268 29.55 10.21 -9.94
C ARG A 268 29.87 11.08 -11.15
N GLY A 269 30.31 12.31 -10.90
CA GLY A 269 30.61 13.30 -11.93
C GLY A 269 29.38 13.90 -12.62
N LYS A 270 28.17 13.52 -12.18
CA LYS A 270 26.91 13.99 -12.77
C LYS A 270 26.20 14.96 -11.86
N THR A 271 25.41 15.82 -12.47
CA THR A 271 24.41 16.61 -11.76
C THR A 271 23.08 15.85 -11.75
N ILE A 272 22.54 15.64 -10.56
CA ILE A 272 21.26 14.97 -10.35
C ILE A 272 20.25 15.95 -9.76
N MET A 273 18.98 15.79 -10.10
CA MET A 273 17.90 16.40 -9.33
C MET A 273 17.47 15.43 -8.25
N ALA A 274 17.62 15.84 -7.00
CA ALA A 274 17.01 15.16 -5.88
C ALA A 274 15.75 15.93 -5.50
N GLN A 275 14.60 15.27 -5.58
CA GLN A 275 13.36 15.81 -5.03
C GLN A 275 13.13 15.19 -3.67
N ALA A 276 12.84 16.03 -2.68
CA ALA A 276 12.40 15.58 -1.38
C ALA A 276 11.17 16.35 -0.92
N SER A 277 10.26 15.64 -0.28
CA SER A 277 9.09 16.22 0.38
C SER A 277 9.15 15.86 1.86
N PHE A 278 9.08 16.87 2.72
CA PHE A 278 9.02 16.67 4.16
C PHE A 278 8.05 17.61 4.86
N ALA A 279 7.52 17.18 6.01
CA ALA A 279 6.75 18.00 6.94
C ALA A 279 7.59 18.33 8.17
N ILE A 280 7.93 19.61 8.38
CA ILE A 280 8.56 20.05 9.63
C ILE A 280 7.50 20.75 10.47
N PHE A 281 7.15 20.16 11.63
CA PHE A 281 6.19 20.76 12.56
C PHE A 281 6.80 21.91 13.37
N SER A 282 8.13 21.90 13.56
CA SER A 282 8.91 22.97 14.19
C SER A 282 10.41 22.75 13.97
N GLY A 283 11.15 23.76 13.54
CA GLY A 283 12.61 23.72 13.38
C GLY A 283 13.07 24.01 11.94
N CYS A 284 14.35 23.76 11.66
CA CYS A 284 14.91 23.83 10.31
C CYS A 284 15.58 22.50 9.98
N ALA A 285 15.55 22.13 8.71
CA ALA A 285 16.34 21.03 8.18
C ALA A 285 17.36 21.58 7.18
N ARG A 286 18.52 20.93 7.14
CA ARG A 286 19.48 21.09 6.06
C ARG A 286 19.44 19.86 5.20
N VAL A 287 19.43 20.06 3.89
CA VAL A 287 19.44 18.97 2.92
C VAL A 287 20.63 19.16 2.02
N GLY A 288 21.39 18.10 1.80
CA GLY A 288 22.57 18.17 0.97
C GLY A 288 23.26 16.82 0.76
N LEU A 289 24.38 16.88 0.04
CA LEU A 289 25.29 15.76 -0.11
C LEU A 289 26.20 15.66 1.10
N VAL A 290 26.36 14.43 1.61
CA VAL A 290 27.28 14.12 2.71
C VAL A 290 28.29 13.09 2.24
N SER A 291 29.58 13.42 2.37
CA SER A 291 30.67 12.46 2.15
C SER A 291 30.66 11.40 3.25
N MET A 292 30.74 10.13 2.84
CA MET A 292 30.77 8.99 3.74
C MET A 292 32.19 8.52 4.05
N ASP A 293 33.20 9.07 3.37
CA ASP A 293 34.60 8.66 3.54
C ASP A 293 35.28 9.31 4.76
N THR A 294 34.60 10.24 5.43
CA THR A 294 35.10 10.97 6.61
C THR A 294 34.13 10.87 7.80
N PRO A 295 33.94 9.67 8.39
CA PRO A 295 32.90 9.40 9.39
C PRO A 295 33.03 10.18 10.72
N ASN A 296 34.12 10.92 10.93
CA ASN A 296 34.40 11.70 12.15
C ASN A 296 34.47 13.22 11.92
N GLN A 297 34.19 13.70 10.70
CA GLN A 297 34.07 15.14 10.43
C GLN A 297 32.59 15.51 10.35
N GLU A 298 32.24 16.72 10.77
CA GLU A 298 30.89 17.23 10.52
C GLU A 298 30.61 17.14 9.01
N PRO A 299 29.42 16.65 8.61
CA PRO A 299 29.05 16.52 7.22
C PRO A 299 29.43 17.77 6.43
N LEU A 300 30.33 17.62 5.46
CA LEU A 300 30.65 18.70 4.55
C LEU A 300 29.47 18.80 3.58
N ALA A 301 28.47 19.57 3.95
CA ALA A 301 27.26 19.70 3.15
C ALA A 301 27.58 20.54 1.91
N ILE A 302 27.61 19.87 0.76
CA ILE A 302 27.82 20.51 -0.54
C ILE A 302 26.42 20.82 -1.09
N GLY A 303 26.08 22.11 -1.17
CA GLY A 303 24.76 22.60 -1.58
C GLY A 303 23.77 22.83 -0.43
N ASP A 304 24.22 23.39 0.69
CA ASP A 304 23.41 23.64 1.88
C ASP A 304 22.32 24.70 1.63
N GLU A 305 21.06 24.28 1.62
CA GLU A 305 19.92 25.17 1.77
C GLU A 305 19.20 24.86 3.09
N GLU A 306 19.16 25.83 4.00
CA GLU A 306 18.47 25.69 5.28
C GLU A 306 16.99 26.04 5.10
N GLN A 307 16.14 25.03 5.17
CA GLN A 307 14.70 25.19 4.99
C GLN A 307 14.02 25.20 6.36
N CYS A 308 13.45 26.35 6.71
CA CYS A 308 12.70 26.57 7.96
C CYS A 308 11.24 26.88 7.60
N THR A 309 10.41 25.85 7.39
CA THR A 309 9.01 26.03 7.02
C THR A 309 8.09 25.19 7.92
N ASN A 310 6.86 25.67 8.13
CA ASN A 310 5.83 24.98 8.92
C ASN A 310 4.87 24.15 8.04
N TRP A 311 5.25 23.86 6.79
CA TRP A 311 4.37 23.25 5.79
C TRP A 311 5.14 22.28 4.89
N ILE A 312 4.44 21.26 4.39
CA ILE A 312 4.95 20.35 3.37
C ILE A 312 5.11 21.15 2.08
N GLN A 313 6.34 21.40 1.66
CA GLN A 313 6.63 21.88 0.31
C GLN A 313 7.62 20.91 -0.33
N PRO A 314 7.30 20.35 -1.50
CA PRO A 314 8.31 19.65 -2.27
C PRO A 314 9.40 20.67 -2.63
N PHE A 315 10.65 20.30 -2.44
CA PHE A 315 11.77 21.08 -2.95
C PHE A 315 12.64 20.16 -3.80
N ALA A 316 13.26 20.75 -4.81
CA ALA A 316 14.13 20.08 -5.75
C ALA A 316 15.51 20.71 -5.60
N LEU A 317 16.51 19.88 -5.28
CA LEU A 317 17.88 20.32 -5.14
C LEU A 317 18.69 19.76 -6.30
N GLU A 318 19.35 20.66 -7.02
CA GLU A 318 20.33 20.31 -8.03
C GLU A 318 21.66 20.00 -7.34
N LEU A 319 22.16 18.77 -7.51
CA LEU A 319 23.31 18.26 -6.79
C LEU A 319 24.35 17.72 -7.77
N THR A 320 25.54 18.30 -7.77
CA THR A 320 26.69 17.74 -8.51
C THR A 320 27.42 16.75 -7.61
N VAL A 321 27.37 15.46 -7.99
CA VAL A 321 28.04 14.38 -7.25
C VAL A 321 29.52 14.37 -7.65
N PRO A 322 30.47 14.47 -6.69
CA PRO A 322 31.89 14.45 -7.03
C PRO A 322 32.34 13.15 -7.72
N ASP A 323 33.38 13.24 -8.55
CA ASP A 323 33.94 12.12 -9.31
C ASP A 323 34.55 11.03 -8.43
N GLU A 324 35.05 11.41 -7.25
CA GLU A 324 35.73 10.53 -6.30
C GLU A 324 35.05 10.56 -4.93
N GLY A 325 34.93 9.37 -4.33
CA GLY A 325 34.38 9.18 -2.99
C GLY A 325 33.00 8.55 -2.96
N ARG A 326 32.54 8.28 -1.74
CA ARG A 326 31.19 7.78 -1.44
C ARG A 326 30.35 8.91 -0.87
N PHE A 327 29.19 9.14 -1.45
CA PHE A 327 28.27 10.20 -1.04
C PHE A 327 26.90 9.62 -0.73
N ALA A 328 26.26 10.18 0.28
CA ALA A 328 24.85 9.99 0.53
C ALA A 328 24.12 11.32 0.37
N PHE A 329 22.93 11.27 -0.24
CA PHE A 329 21.98 12.37 -0.10
C PHE A 329 21.31 12.22 1.26
N GLY A 330 21.29 13.27 2.07
CA GLY A 330 20.64 13.17 3.37
C GLY A 330 20.10 14.47 3.90
N ILE A 331 19.28 14.31 4.94
CA ILE A 331 18.64 15.40 5.67
C ILE A 331 19.24 15.42 7.07
N ILE A 332 19.77 16.58 7.45
CA ILE A 332 20.25 16.87 8.79
C ILE A 332 19.15 17.68 9.49
N LEU A 333 18.59 17.09 10.54
CA LEU A 333 17.54 17.73 11.33
C LEU A 333 18.17 18.49 12.50
N ASN A 334 17.85 19.78 12.62
CA ASN A 334 18.19 20.53 13.83
C ASN A 334 17.44 19.96 15.05
N LYS A 335 18.00 20.16 16.24
CA LYS A 335 17.40 19.66 17.49
C LYS A 335 15.94 20.12 17.64
N GLY A 336 15.06 19.19 18.02
CA GLY A 336 13.66 19.50 18.35
C GLY A 336 12.65 19.32 17.21
N VAL A 337 13.05 18.73 16.09
CA VAL A 337 12.12 18.44 14.98
C VAL A 337 11.33 17.14 15.27
N GLY A 338 10.01 17.20 15.09
CA GLY A 338 9.11 16.05 15.21
C GLY A 338 9.23 15.06 14.05
N SER A 339 8.40 14.02 14.02
CA SER A 339 8.34 13.00 12.97
C SER A 339 8.19 13.61 11.57
N ILE A 340 8.95 13.10 10.59
CA ILE A 340 8.96 13.60 9.21
C ILE A 340 8.83 12.43 8.22
N PRO A 341 7.81 12.41 7.34
CA PRO A 341 7.81 11.54 6.16
C PRO A 341 8.74 12.11 5.09
N ILE A 342 9.58 11.27 4.47
CA ILE A 342 10.58 11.70 3.48
C ILE A 342 10.48 10.82 2.23
N GLU A 343 9.99 11.38 1.13
CA GLU A 343 10.06 10.73 -0.18
C GLU A 343 11.26 11.27 -0.94
N ILE A 344 12.12 10.40 -1.50
CA ILE A 344 13.29 10.81 -2.29
C ILE A 344 13.17 10.19 -3.68
N ALA A 345 13.10 11.03 -4.70
CA ALA A 345 13.15 10.63 -6.11
C ALA A 345 14.39 11.19 -6.79
N TYR A 346 14.97 10.41 -7.71
CA TYR A 346 16.07 10.83 -8.57
C TYR A 346 15.61 10.84 -10.03
N GLU A 347 15.82 11.96 -10.71
CA GLU A 347 15.75 12.03 -12.16
C GLU A 347 17.12 12.39 -12.72
N ASN A 348 17.57 11.66 -13.74
CA ASN A 348 18.84 11.93 -14.40
C ASN A 348 18.65 13.08 -15.40
N LEU A 349 19.28 14.23 -15.16
CA LEU A 349 19.17 15.42 -16.02
C LEU A 349 19.79 15.24 -17.40
N ASP A 350 20.77 14.33 -17.55
CA ASP A 350 21.40 14.03 -18.85
C ASP A 350 20.42 13.48 -19.89
N PHE A 351 19.23 13.01 -19.46
CA PHE A 351 18.21 12.50 -20.36
C PHE A 351 17.33 13.62 -20.96
N LEU A 352 17.28 14.80 -20.33
CA LEU A 352 16.43 15.91 -20.77
C LEU A 352 17.14 16.88 -21.73
N SER A 353 18.47 16.79 -21.89
CA SER A 353 19.22 17.65 -22.82
C SER A 353 19.20 17.17 -24.28
N ASN A 354 18.51 16.06 -24.60
CA ASN A 354 18.43 15.49 -25.95
C ASN A 354 17.02 15.58 -26.57
N VAL A 355 16.13 16.43 -26.06
CA VAL A 355 14.88 16.76 -26.76
C VAL A 355 15.17 17.90 -27.73
N ASP A 356 15.12 17.60 -29.02
CA ASP A 356 15.42 18.49 -30.14
C ASP A 356 14.85 19.90 -29.94
N ALA A 357 15.74 20.90 -29.97
CA ALA A 357 15.33 22.30 -30.08
C ALA A 357 14.49 22.48 -31.36
N PRO A 358 13.32 23.15 -31.30
CA PRO A 358 12.57 23.45 -32.51
C PRO A 358 13.41 24.35 -33.42
N PRO A 359 13.37 24.14 -34.76
CA PRO A 359 14.19 24.90 -35.69
C PRO A 359 13.86 26.39 -35.58
N SER A 360 14.91 27.21 -35.48
CA SER A 360 14.82 28.67 -35.47
C SER A 360 14.16 29.16 -36.76
N THR A 361 13.02 29.83 -36.64
CA THR A 361 12.44 30.59 -37.74
C THR A 361 13.10 31.96 -37.78
N ASP A 362 14.16 32.07 -38.59
CA ASP A 362 14.61 33.34 -39.16
C ASP A 362 15.25 33.05 -40.53
N GLU A 363 14.45 33.25 -41.58
CA GLU A 363 14.81 33.89 -42.86
C GLU A 363 13.70 33.60 -43.89
N GLN A 364 12.82 34.58 -44.11
CA GLN A 364 12.50 35.10 -45.45
C GLN A 364 11.68 36.40 -45.34
N ASP A 365 12.29 37.45 -45.90
CA ASP A 365 11.84 38.81 -46.26
C ASP A 365 12.11 39.97 -45.29
#